data_AF-A0A2K3JSP5-F1
#
_entry.id   AF-A0A2K3JSP5-F1
#
_cell.length_a   1.000
_cell.length_b   1.000
_cell.length_c   1.000
_cell.angle_alpha   90.00
_cell.angle_beta   90.00
_cell.angle_gamma   90.00
#
_symmetry.space_group_name_H-M   'P 1'
#
loop_
_entity.id
_entity.type
_entity.pdbx_description
1 polymer ?
#
loop_
_entity_poly.entity_id
_entity_poly.type
_entity_poly.pdbx_seq_one_letter_code
_entity_poly.pdbx_strand_id
1 'polypeptide(L)' 'MVKPRSLPPVALPYPPHFDANARCEYHAGSLGHNLEKCRAFKYKVQELIDRKLLTFKEESHGHPSP' A
#
# COMPACT_ATOMS: atom_id res chain seq x y z
N MET A 1 16.11 -7.28 -6.48
CA MET A 1 14.73 -7.40 -7.00
C MET A 1 13.84 -7.87 -5.86
N VAL A 2 12.84 -7.07 -5.46
CA VAL A 2 11.90 -7.46 -4.39
C VAL A 2 10.87 -8.43 -4.96
N LYS A 3 10.70 -9.60 -4.34
CA LYS A 3 9.69 -10.57 -4.76
C LYS A 3 8.33 -10.15 -4.18
N PRO A 4 7.31 -9.85 -5.01
CA PRO A 4 6.01 -9.44 -4.50
C PRO A 4 5.33 -10.56 -3.72
N ARG A 5 4.52 -10.20 -2.73
CA ARG A 5 3.84 -11.17 -1.86
C ARG A 5 2.50 -11.56 -2.44
N SER A 6 2.42 -12.70 -3.12
CA SER A 6 1.16 -13.24 -3.64
C SER A 6 0.16 -13.53 -2.52
N LEU A 7 -1.10 -13.16 -2.75
CA LEU A 7 -2.22 -13.54 -1.89
C LEU A 7 -2.99 -14.72 -2.52
N PRO A 8 -3.65 -15.55 -1.71
CA PRO A 8 -4.59 -16.54 -2.22
C PRO A 8 -5.75 -15.85 -2.98
N PRO A 9 -6.37 -16.53 -3.96
CA PRO A 9 -7.55 -16.02 -4.64
C PRO A 9 -8.67 -15.71 -3.64
N VAL A 10 -9.38 -14.61 -3.85
CA VAL A 10 -10.55 -14.25 -3.03
C VAL A 10 -11.71 -15.17 -3.39
N ALA A 11 -12.27 -15.84 -2.39
CA ALA A 11 -13.45 -16.68 -2.55
C ALA A 11 -14.72 -15.82 -2.63
N LEU A 12 -15.72 -16.30 -3.38
CA LEU A 12 -17.04 -15.68 -3.46
C LEU A 12 -17.92 -16.07 -2.26
N PRO A 13 -18.87 -15.20 -1.84
CA PRO A 13 -19.13 -13.85 -2.36
C PRO A 13 -18.00 -12.88 -1.97
N TYR A 14 -17.71 -11.92 -2.85
CA TYR A 14 -16.64 -10.96 -2.59
C TYR A 14 -16.90 -10.18 -1.29
N PRO A 15 -15.86 -9.87 -0.51
CA PRO A 15 -16.00 -9.08 0.70
C PRO A 15 -16.48 -7.65 0.36
N PRO A 16 -17.13 -6.97 1.32
CA PRO A 16 -17.53 -5.58 1.15
C PRO A 16 -16.32 -4.70 0.80
N HIS A 17 -16.52 -3.77 -0.14
CA HIS A 17 -15.48 -2.89 -0.71
C HIS A 17 -14.43 -3.59 -1.59
N PHE A 18 -14.67 -4.84 -1.99
CA PHE A 18 -13.87 -5.47 -3.05
C PHE A 18 -14.12 -4.78 -4.39
N ASP A 19 -13.05 -4.29 -5.00
CA ASP A 19 -13.05 -3.73 -6.33
C ASP A 19 -12.38 -4.69 -7.31
N ALA A 20 -13.16 -5.29 -8.20
CA ALA A 20 -12.70 -6.26 -9.20
C ALA A 20 -11.78 -5.63 -10.27
N ASN A 21 -11.76 -4.30 -10.40
CA ASN A 21 -10.89 -3.58 -11.32
C ASN A 21 -9.61 -3.05 -10.64
N ALA A 22 -9.60 -2.97 -9.31
CA ALA A 22 -8.43 -2.52 -8.56
C ALA A 22 -7.38 -3.63 -8.41
N ARG A 23 -6.11 -3.27 -8.56
CA ARG A 23 -4.96 -4.17 -8.45
C ARG A 23 -3.94 -3.64 -7.44
N CYS A 24 -3.43 -4.50 -6.58
CA CYS A 24 -2.41 -4.13 -5.59
C CYS A 24 -1.02 -4.65 -5.99
N GLU A 25 -0.13 -3.75 -6.39
CA GLU A 25 1.23 -4.09 -6.84
C GLU A 25 2.09 -4.72 -5.74
N TYR A 26 1.91 -4.31 -4.49
CA TYR A 26 2.56 -4.93 -3.32
C TYR A 26 2.23 -6.43 -3.22
N HIS A 27 1.06 -6.82 -3.73
CA HIS A 27 0.57 -8.19 -3.75
C HIS A 27 0.62 -8.85 -5.13
N ALA A 28 1.62 -8.53 -5.95
CA ALA A 28 1.76 -9.11 -7.30
C ALA A 28 0.56 -8.85 -8.22
N GLY A 29 -0.17 -7.75 -8.00
CA GLY A 29 -1.35 -7.41 -8.79
C GLY A 29 -2.63 -8.13 -8.37
N SER A 30 -2.72 -8.65 -7.13
CA SER A 30 -3.97 -9.19 -6.58
C SER A 30 -5.12 -8.19 -6.69
N LEU A 31 -6.32 -8.72 -6.99
CA LEU A 31 -7.55 -7.94 -7.13
C LEU A 31 -8.14 -7.54 -5.77
N GLY A 32 -8.98 -6.51 -5.78
CA GLY A 32 -9.83 -6.11 -4.66
C GLY A 32 -9.52 -4.75 -4.08
N HIS A 33 -8.26 -4.31 -4.11
CA HIS A 33 -7.84 -2.98 -3.65
C HIS A 33 -6.59 -2.52 -4.41
N ASN A 34 -6.35 -1.20 -4.44
CA ASN A 34 -5.15 -0.61 -5.02
C ASN A 34 -4.03 -0.46 -3.96
N LEU A 35 -2.83 -0.11 -4.39
CA LEU A 35 -1.68 0.07 -3.50
C LEU A 35 -1.95 1.09 -2.38
N GLU A 36 -2.59 2.21 -2.69
CA GLU A 36 -2.89 3.28 -1.73
C GLU A 36 -3.86 2.86 -0.62
N LYS A 37 -4.74 1.90 -0.91
CA LYS A 37 -5.69 1.31 0.06
C LYS A 37 -5.12 0.07 0.75
N CYS A 38 -3.93 -0.41 0.34
CA CYS A 38 -3.32 -1.60 0.90
C CYS A 38 -2.82 -1.36 2.33
N ARG A 39 -3.54 -1.91 3.32
CA ARG A 39 -3.14 -1.82 4.74
C ARG A 39 -1.80 -2.48 5.00
N ALA A 40 -1.56 -3.66 4.42
CA ALA A 40 -0.31 -4.40 4.59
C ALA A 40 0.92 -3.61 4.09
N PHE A 41 0.76 -2.88 2.98
CA PHE A 41 1.78 -1.97 2.48
C PHE A 41 2.04 -0.82 3.47
N LYS A 42 0.98 -0.13 3.92
CA LYS A 42 1.09 0.97 4.91
C LYS A 42 1.80 0.53 6.19
N TYR A 43 1.43 -0.62 6.74
CA TYR A 43 2.09 -1.16 7.93
C TYR A 43 3.57 -1.50 7.67
N LYS A 44 3.90 -2.06 6.50
CA LYS A 44 5.29 -2.34 6.17
C LYS A 44 6.11 -1.06 6.02
N VAL A 45 5.57 -0.03 5.38
CA VAL A 45 6.22 1.28 5.29
C VAL A 45 6.44 1.85 6.69
N GLN A 46 5.44 1.84 7.56
CA GLN A 46 5.58 2.30 8.94
C GLN A 46 6.65 1.51 9.71
N GLU A 47 6.66 0.18 9.62
CA GLU A 47 7.69 -0.66 10.25
C GLU A 47 9.11 -0.28 9.78
N LEU A 48 9.29 0.06 8.50
CA LEU A 48 10.58 0.50 7.97
C LEU A 48 10.98 1.88 8.51
N ILE A 49 10.02 2.79 8.69
CA ILE A 49 10.24 4.09 9.33
C ILE A 49 10.65 3.91 10.79
N ASP A 50 9.90 3.09 11.54
CA ASP A 50 10.14 2.86 12.97
C ASP A 50 11.52 2.22 13.21
N ARG A 51 11.97 1.37 12.28
CA ARG A 51 13.31 0.77 12.26
C ARG A 51 14.40 1.70 11.73
N LYS A 52 14.06 2.93 11.33
CA LYS A 52 14.97 3.91 10.70
C LYS A 52 15.66 3.38 9.44
N LEU A 53 15.02 2.43 8.75
CA LEU A 53 15.48 1.88 7.47
C LEU A 53 14.93 2.66 6.28
N LEU A 54 13.88 3.45 6.52
CA LEU A 54 13.27 4.33 5.54
C LEU A 54 13.02 5.69 6.20
N THR A 55 13.49 6.76 5.56
CA THR A 55 13.26 8.14 6.03
C THR A 55 12.72 8.94 4.87
N PHE A 56 11.67 9.73 5.14
CA PHE A 56 11.15 10.68 4.18
C PHE A 56 11.80 12.03 4.43
N LYS A 57 12.22 12.71 3.36
CA LYS A 57 12.63 14.10 3.46
C LYS A 57 11.35 14.93 3.39
N GLU A 58 11.04 15.67 4.44
CA GLU A 58 9.96 16.65 4.39
C GLU A 58 10.41 17.76 3.44
N GLU A 59 9.76 17.85 2.27
CA GLU A 59 9.89 19.02 1.44
C GLU A 59 9.08 20.12 2.10
N SER A 60 9.77 21.07 2.73
CA SER A 60 9.15 22.29 3.23
C SER A 60 8.59 23.06 2.05
N HIS A 61 7.35 22.77 1.66
CA HIS A 61 6.53 23.75 0.99
C HIS A 61 6.31 24.86 2.01
N GLY A 62 7.24 25.82 2.02
CA GLY A 62 7.06 27.07 2.73
C GLY A 62 5.72 27.62 2.29
N HIS A 63 4.75 27.59 3.18
CA HIS A 63 3.49 28.27 3.01
C HIS A 63 3.88 29.77 3.00
N PRO A 64 3.80 30.51 1.89
CA PRO A 64 3.77 31.96 2.03
C PRO A 64 2.50 32.25 2.82
N SER A 65 2.66 32.53 4.11
CA SER A 65 1.60 33.15 4.89
C SER A 65 1.21 34.44 4.16
N PRO A 66 -0.08 34.73 3.98
CA PRO A 66 -0.48 36.09 3.67
C PRO A 66 -0.02 37.05 4.76
#